data_AF-A0A962GAP2-F1
#
_entry.id   AF-A0A962GAP2-F1
#
_cell.length_a   1.000
_cell.length_b   1.000
_cell.length_c   1.000
_cell.angle_alpha   90.00
_cell.angle_beta   90.00
_cell.angle_gamma   90.00
#
_symmetry.space_group_name_H-M   'P 1'
#
loop_
_entity.id
_entity.type
_entity.pdbx_description
1 polymer ?
#
loop_
_entity_poly.entity_id
_entity_poly.type
_entity_poly.pdbx_seq_one_letter_code
_entity_poly.pdbx_strand_id
1 'polypeptide(L)'
;MNALATTGSPRPAMSGMQTACRFRQLVRLLAPCLLIGLMVLGPLAASAIERDYFFDRLDNERGLLQNSIQALAQTRDGTMWIGTQAGLHQFDGYRFKVYEHDPDDP
;
A
#
# COMPACT_ATOMS: atom_id res chain seq x y z
N MET A 1 36.16 -42.35 77.55
CA MET A 1 35.80 -42.93 76.24
C MET A 1 34.89 -41.91 75.56
N ASN A 2 35.47 -40.88 74.92
CA ASN A 2 35.76 -40.81 73.47
C ASN A 2 34.45 -40.63 72.66
N ALA A 3 34.27 -39.69 71.74
CA ALA A 3 35.13 -38.69 71.11
C ALA A 3 34.26 -37.73 70.25
N LEU A 4 34.80 -36.53 69.92
CA LEU A 4 34.74 -35.77 68.63
C LEU A 4 33.38 -35.54 67.92
N ALA A 5 33.08 -34.46 67.18
CA ALA A 5 33.61 -33.12 66.92
C ALA A 5 32.66 -32.48 65.86
N THR A 6 32.64 -31.13 65.79
CA THR A 6 32.40 -30.27 64.60
C THR A 6 31.13 -30.48 63.72
N THR A 7 30.30 -29.46 63.49
CA THR A 7 30.34 -28.56 62.31
C THR A 7 29.10 -27.66 62.45
N GLY A 8 29.16 -26.32 62.37
CA GLY A 8 29.32 -25.54 61.15
C GLY A 8 28.08 -24.65 60.95
N SER A 9 28.21 -23.33 61.16
CA SER A 9 27.17 -22.35 60.78
C SER A 9 27.17 -22.10 59.27
N PRO A 10 26.04 -21.64 58.70
CA PRO A 10 26.09 -20.43 57.85
C PRO A 10 24.82 -19.55 57.99
N ARG A 11 24.94 -18.26 58.34
CA ARG A 11 25.07 -17.05 57.49
C ARG A 11 23.73 -16.45 56.96
N PRO A 12 23.66 -15.11 56.80
CA PRO A 12 22.42 -14.34 56.70
C PRO A 12 21.90 -14.19 55.27
N ALA A 13 20.57 -14.14 55.09
CA ALA A 13 19.92 -13.84 53.82
C ALA A 13 19.50 -12.36 53.74
N MET A 14 20.43 -11.50 53.33
CA MET A 14 20.11 -10.15 52.84
C MET A 14 20.24 -10.16 51.31
N SER A 15 19.13 -10.37 50.58
CA SER A 15 19.13 -10.49 49.11
C SER A 15 17.90 -9.83 48.47
N GLY A 16 17.60 -8.57 48.83
CA GLY A 16 16.42 -7.85 48.33
C GLY A 16 16.70 -6.64 47.43
N MET A 17 17.95 -6.18 47.34
CA MET A 17 18.22 -4.80 46.86
C MET A 17 18.99 -4.70 45.53
N GLN A 18 19.19 -5.80 44.80
CA GLN A 18 19.90 -5.80 43.50
C GLN A 18 18.97 -5.82 42.27
N THR A 19 17.71 -6.23 42.44
CA THR A 19 16.80 -6.54 41.30
C THR A 19 16.29 -5.27 40.59
N ALA A 20 16.04 -4.19 41.35
CA ALA A 20 15.48 -2.95 40.81
C ALA A 20 16.47 -2.15 39.94
N CYS A 21 17.78 -2.21 40.24
CA CYS A 21 18.81 -1.48 39.49
C CYS A 21 19.11 -2.15 38.14
N ARG A 22 19.11 -3.48 38.10
CA ARG A 22 19.32 -4.28 36.87
C ARG A 22 18.17 -4.15 35.88
N PHE A 23 16.93 -4.01 36.35
CA PHE A 23 15.76 -3.80 35.49
C PHE A 23 15.83 -2.45 34.74
N ARG A 24 16.26 -1.38 35.42
CA ARG A 24 16.39 -0.03 34.83
C ARG A 24 17.56 0.07 33.83
N GLN A 25 18.60 -0.74 34.01
CA GLN A 25 19.71 -0.87 33.07
C GLN A 25 19.35 -1.71 31.84
N LEU A 26 18.54 -2.76 32.01
CA LEU A 26 18.10 -3.63 30.92
C LEU A 26 17.19 -2.88 29.93
N VAL A 27 16.24 -2.08 30.44
CA VAL A 27 15.35 -1.25 29.60
C VAL A 27 16.12 -0.20 28.79
N ARG A 28 17.18 0.37 29.35
CA ARG A 28 18.05 1.36 28.66
C ARG A 28 18.87 0.77 27.52
N LEU A 29 19.21 -0.52 27.58
CA LEU A 29 19.97 -1.21 26.53
C LEU A 29 19.07 -1.79 25.43
N LEU A 30 17.82 -2.16 25.76
CA LEU A 30 16.86 -2.71 24.80
C LEU A 30 16.15 -1.65 23.93
N ALA A 31 15.92 -0.45 24.49
CA ALA A 31 15.28 0.67 23.78
C ALA A 31 15.99 1.09 22.47
N PRO A 32 17.33 1.25 22.42
CA PRO A 32 18.01 1.60 21.16
C PRO A 32 17.95 0.47 20.13
N CYS A 33 18.00 -0.80 20.54
CA CYS A 33 17.85 -1.93 19.62
C CYS A 33 16.46 -2.00 19.00
N LEU A 34 15.42 -1.68 19.77
CA LEU A 34 14.04 -1.60 19.28
C LEU A 34 13.87 -0.44 18.29
N LEU A 35 14.47 0.73 18.59
CA LEU A 35 14.45 1.92 17.73
C LEU A 35 15.22 1.70 16.41
N ILE A 36 16.39 1.07 16.47
CA ILE A 36 17.19 0.72 15.28
C ILE A 36 16.45 -0.33 14.44
N GLY A 37 15.85 -1.34 15.09
CA GLY A 37 15.03 -2.35 14.40
C GLY A 37 13.84 -1.71 13.65
N LEU A 38 13.16 -0.75 14.29
CA LEU A 38 12.04 -0.02 13.68
C LEU A 38 12.48 0.87 12.50
N MET A 39 13.65 1.50 12.62
CA MET A 39 14.22 2.37 11.58
C MET A 39 14.67 1.59 10.33
N VAL A 40 15.05 0.30 10.49
CA VAL A 40 15.47 -0.58 9.39
C VAL A 40 14.30 -1.38 8.78
N LEU A 41 13.26 -1.73 9.57
CA LEU A 41 12.07 -2.42 9.05
C LEU A 41 11.05 -1.48 8.37
N GLY A 42 10.95 -0.22 8.79
CA GLY A 42 10.00 0.75 8.25
C GLY A 42 10.11 0.99 6.73
N PRO A 43 11.31 1.11 6.14
CA PRO A 43 11.47 1.36 4.71
C PRO A 43 11.05 0.20 3.80
N LEU A 44 10.97 -1.04 4.30
CA LEU A 44 10.64 -2.20 3.48
C LEU A 44 9.15 -2.25 3.08
N ALA A 45 8.29 -1.56 3.83
CA ALA A 45 6.87 -1.41 3.52
C ALA A 45 6.56 -0.20 2.62
N ALA A 46 7.55 0.63 2.31
CA ALA A 46 7.40 1.88 1.58
C ALA A 46 7.96 1.80 0.14
N SER A 47 7.88 0.63 -0.50
CA SER A 47 8.04 0.59 -1.95
C SER A 47 6.89 1.38 -2.59
N ALA A 48 7.22 2.53 -3.18
CA ALA A 48 6.27 3.26 -4.01
C ALA A 48 5.93 2.36 -5.20
N ILE A 49 4.64 2.05 -5.38
CA ILE A 49 4.17 1.34 -6.56
C ILE A 49 4.35 2.28 -7.75
N GLU A 50 5.35 2.00 -8.59
CA GLU A 50 5.45 2.61 -9.92
C GLU A 50 4.32 2.01 -10.77
N ARG A 51 3.39 2.84 -11.21
CA ARG A 51 2.32 2.42 -12.11
C ARG A 51 2.72 2.74 -13.53
N ASP A 52 3.01 1.71 -14.30
CA ASP A 52 3.12 1.84 -15.75
C ASP A 52 1.72 2.05 -16.34
N TYR A 53 1.55 3.17 -17.04
CA TYR A 53 0.33 3.45 -17.80
C TYR A 53 0.56 3.09 -19.25
N PHE A 54 -0.22 2.13 -19.75
CA PHE A 54 -0.30 1.82 -21.16
C PHE A 54 -1.52 2.53 -21.76
N PHE A 55 -1.31 3.23 -22.86
CA PHE A 55 -2.38 3.95 -23.57
C PHE A 55 -2.59 3.31 -24.94
N ASP A 56 -3.82 2.89 -25.21
CA ASP A 56 -4.25 2.55 -26.56
C ASP A 56 -4.66 3.81 -27.31
N ARG A 57 -4.22 3.92 -28.56
CA ARG A 57 -4.66 4.99 -29.46
C ARG A 57 -5.92 4.53 -30.20
N LEU A 58 -7.00 5.29 -30.01
CA LEU A 58 -8.22 5.21 -30.79
C LEU A 58 -8.26 6.44 -31.70
N ASP A 59 -8.25 6.23 -33.01
CA ASP A 59 -8.23 7.28 -34.03
C ASP A 59 -9.16 6.93 -35.20
N ASN A 60 -9.10 7.73 -36.27
CA ASN A 60 -9.91 7.54 -37.46
C ASN A 60 -9.73 6.18 -38.12
N GLU A 61 -8.56 5.55 -38.04
CA GLU A 61 -8.34 4.21 -38.60
C GLU A 61 -9.12 3.14 -37.83
N ARG A 62 -9.43 3.40 -36.56
CA ARG A 62 -10.23 2.53 -35.70
C ARG A 62 -11.72 2.87 -35.68
N GLY A 63 -12.16 3.89 -36.42
CA GLY A 63 -13.58 4.23 -36.59
C GLY A 63 -14.08 5.44 -35.80
N LEU A 64 -13.18 6.22 -35.18
CA LEU A 64 -13.54 7.53 -34.62
C LEU A 64 -13.53 8.59 -35.73
N LEU A 65 -14.65 9.20 -36.08
CA LEU A 65 -14.70 10.09 -37.24
C LEU A 65 -13.88 11.39 -37.05
N GLN A 66 -13.73 11.83 -35.80
CA GLN A 66 -13.09 13.09 -35.48
C GLN A 66 -12.32 12.97 -34.16
N ASN A 67 -11.02 13.31 -34.21
CA ASN A 67 -10.08 13.09 -33.10
C ASN A 67 -10.20 14.10 -31.94
N SER A 68 -11.03 15.14 -32.07
CA SER A 68 -11.24 16.14 -31.03
C SER A 68 -12.46 15.78 -30.19
N ILE A 69 -12.20 15.12 -29.08
CA ILE A 69 -13.22 14.73 -28.11
C ILE A 69 -13.69 15.98 -27.36
N GLN A 70 -14.99 16.27 -27.43
CA GLN A 70 -15.63 17.39 -26.72
C GLN A 70 -16.32 16.94 -25.43
N ALA A 71 -16.84 15.71 -25.41
CA ALA A 71 -17.51 15.14 -24.25
C ALA A 71 -17.19 13.65 -24.12
N LEU A 72 -17.12 13.15 -22.89
CA LEU A 72 -16.87 11.74 -22.58
C LEU A 72 -17.74 11.31 -21.41
N ALA A 73 -18.46 10.20 -21.55
CA ALA A 73 -19.25 9.59 -20.49
C ALA A 73 -19.13 8.06 -20.53
N GLN A 74 -19.28 7.40 -19.39
CA GLN A 74 -19.31 5.94 -19.30
C GLN A 74 -20.63 5.48 -18.70
N THR A 75 -21.25 4.47 -19.28
CA THR A 75 -22.44 3.83 -18.72
C THR A 75 -22.06 2.70 -17.77
N ARG A 76 -23.01 2.23 -16.96
CA ARG A 76 -22.77 1.23 -15.90
C ARG A 76 -22.27 -0.13 -16.42
N ASP A 77 -22.62 -0.45 -17.66
CA ASP A 77 -22.19 -1.64 -18.41
C ASP A 77 -20.76 -1.51 -18.98
N GLY A 78 -20.09 -0.36 -18.80
CA GLY A 78 -18.73 -0.12 -19.24
C GLY A 78 -18.61 0.51 -20.63
N THR A 79 -19.74 0.69 -21.34
CA THR A 79 -19.76 1.34 -22.65
C THR A 79 -19.39 2.82 -22.55
N MET A 80 -18.51 3.27 -23.44
CA MET A 80 -18.03 4.65 -23.49
C MET A 80 -18.81 5.45 -24.54
N TRP A 81 -19.29 6.62 -24.17
CA TRP A 81 -19.93 7.58 -25.06
C TRP A 81 -19.01 8.77 -25.27
N ILE A 82 -18.72 9.08 -26.53
CA ILE A 82 -17.75 10.08 -26.96
C ILE A 82 -18.46 11.06 -27.87
N GLY A 83 -18.62 12.30 -27.41
CA GLY A 83 -19.14 13.41 -28.20
C GLY A 83 -18.01 14.09 -28.95
N THR A 84 -18.14 14.16 -30.28
CA THR A 84 -17.23 14.89 -31.16
C THR A 84 -18.01 15.96 -31.92
N GLN A 85 -17.31 16.84 -32.64
CA GLN A 85 -17.98 17.80 -33.52
C GLN A 85 -18.72 17.12 -34.68
N ALA A 86 -18.30 15.91 -35.07
CA ALA A 86 -18.89 15.16 -36.18
C ALA A 86 -20.09 14.29 -35.77
N GLY A 87 -20.39 14.19 -34.47
CA GLY A 87 -21.48 13.36 -33.98
C GLY A 87 -21.13 12.62 -32.68
N LEU A 88 -21.99 11.67 -32.33
CA LEU A 88 -21.89 10.90 -31.10
C LEU A 88 -21.39 9.49 -31.39
N HIS A 89 -20.38 9.05 -30.66
CA HIS A 89 -19.79 7.72 -30.79
C HIS A 89 -20.04 6.90 -29.54
N GLN A 90 -20.37 5.63 -29.72
CA GLN A 90 -20.48 4.63 -28.67
C GLN A 90 -19.38 3.59 -28.87
N PHE A 91 -18.61 3.29 -27.82
CA PHE A 91 -17.49 2.35 -27.86
C PHE A 91 -17.68 1.26 -26.79
N ASP A 92 -17.74 0.01 -27.23
CA ASP A 92 -17.97 -1.17 -26.38
C ASP A 92 -16.67 -1.83 -25.86
N GLY A 93 -15.51 -1.24 -26.16
CA GLY A 93 -14.19 -1.84 -25.89
C GLY A 93 -13.53 -2.46 -27.11
N TYR A 94 -14.29 -2.74 -28.18
CA TYR A 94 -13.79 -3.38 -29.39
C TYR A 94 -14.15 -2.60 -30.66
N ARG A 95 -15.33 -1.98 -30.70
CA ARG A 95 -15.90 -1.35 -31.90
C ARG A 95 -16.58 -0.03 -31.55
N PHE A 96 -16.55 0.86 -32.53
CA PHE A 96 -17.33 2.09 -32.51
C PHE A 96 -18.66 1.90 -33.24
N LYS A 97 -19.72 2.41 -32.64
CA LYS A 97 -20.99 2.69 -33.30
C LYS A 97 -21.16 4.21 -33.38
N VAL A 98 -21.38 4.70 -34.59
CA VAL A 98 -21.53 6.14 -34.86
C VAL A 98 -23.01 6.48 -34.94
N TYR A 99 -23.38 7.59 -34.30
CA TYR A 99 -24.68 8.23 -34.40
C TYR A 99 -24.46 9.62 -35.00
N GLU A 100 -24.86 9.75 -36.26
CA GLU A 100 -24.84 11.01 -37.00
C GLU A 100 -26.21 11.67 -36.94
N HIS A 101 -26.23 12.98 -37.08
CA HIS A 101 -27.48 13.71 -37.25
C HIS A 101 -27.99 13.50 -38.68
N ASP A 102 -29.20 12.98 -38.81
CA ASP A 102 -29.89 12.91 -40.09
C ASP A 102 -30.61 14.25 -40.32
N PRO A 103 -30.22 15.06 -41.33
CA PRO A 103 -30.88 16.33 -41.60
C PRO A 103 -32.34 16.19 -42.04
N ASP A 104 -32.76 15.00 -42.49
CA ASP A 104 -34.14 14.70 -42.89
C ASP A 104 -34.99 14.16 -41.72
N ASP A 105 -34.39 13.88 -40.56
CA ASP A 105 -35.06 13.43 -39.31
C ASP A 105 -34.57 14.28 -38.11
N PRO A 106 -35.20 15.45 -37.87
CA PRO A 106 -34.70 16.50 -36.95
C PRO A 106 -34.82 16.19 -35.45
#